data_AF-A0AAE5C4I1-F1
#
_entry.id   AF-A0AAE5C4I1-F1
#
_cell.length_a   1.000
_cell.length_b   1.000
_cell.length_c   1.000
_cell.angle_alpha   90.00
_cell.angle_beta   90.00
_cell.angle_gamma   90.00
#
_symmetry.space_group_name_H-M   'P 1'
#
loop_
_entity.id
_entity.type
_entity.pdbx_description
1 polymer ?
#
loop_
_entity_poly.entity_id
_entity_poly.type
_entity_poly.pdbx_seq_one_letter_code
_entity_poly.pdbx_strand_id
1 'polypeptide(L)'
;PPQPVAEEERLARKRRCVAGLREAGDYAKAAGILLAVEPLNRFESDVMCTTQQAIELLDAVDHPAIQLMLDTFHMHMEESSIAEAILLGGSRIVHFQANENHRGFPGTGATDWVSVCRALHSVGYKGPISLEPFRRTDDRFGVPFAQWRPPHEDESNRLSASSAFIKSHLTLTEYRR
;
A
#
# COMPACT_ATOMS: atom_id res chain seq x y z
N PRO A 1 17.40 7.14 6.09
CA PRO A 1 17.20 6.29 4.88
C PRO A 1 17.99 4.99 5.07
N PRO A 2 17.48 3.88 4.53
CA PRO A 2 18.22 2.63 4.55
C PRO A 2 19.55 2.76 3.82
N GLN A 3 20.56 2.04 4.30
CA GLN A 3 21.89 2.02 3.71
C GLN A 3 22.07 0.74 2.89
N PRO A 4 22.85 0.77 1.78
CA PRO A 4 23.20 -0.45 1.07
C PRO A 4 23.85 -1.46 2.02
N VAL A 5 23.45 -2.72 1.90
CA VAL A 5 24.03 -3.84 2.66
C VAL A 5 24.67 -4.84 1.71
N ALA A 6 25.62 -5.62 2.22
CA ALA A 6 26.20 -6.72 1.47
C ALA A 6 25.12 -7.71 1.01
N GLU A 7 25.33 -8.34 -0.14
CA GLU A 7 24.35 -9.27 -0.71
C GLU A 7 23.99 -10.41 0.25
N GLU A 8 24.97 -10.93 0.98
CA GLU A 8 24.75 -11.96 1.99
C GLU A 8 23.74 -11.52 3.06
N GLU A 9 23.86 -10.29 3.56
CA GLU A 9 22.94 -9.73 4.55
C GLU A 9 21.55 -9.47 3.94
N ARG A 10 21.48 -8.97 2.70
CA ARG A 10 20.20 -8.83 1.97
C ARG A 10 19.47 -10.17 1.88
N LEU A 11 20.18 -11.23 1.49
CA LEU A 11 19.62 -12.58 1.39
C LEU A 11 19.26 -13.14 2.77
N ALA A 12 20.05 -12.86 3.81
CA ALA A 12 19.75 -13.25 5.18
C ALA A 12 18.45 -12.58 5.68
N ARG A 13 18.24 -11.30 5.38
CA ARG A 13 16.98 -10.58 5.67
C ARG A 13 15.80 -11.24 4.97
N LYS A 14 15.90 -11.53 3.66
CA LYS A 14 14.83 -12.23 2.92
C LYS A 14 14.49 -13.57 3.58
N ARG A 15 15.49 -14.38 3.96
CA ARG A 15 15.28 -15.66 4.65
C ARG A 15 14.55 -15.49 5.99
N ARG A 16 14.93 -14.49 6.80
CA ARG A 16 14.28 -14.19 8.07
C ARG A 16 12.82 -13.75 7.87
N CYS A 17 12.54 -12.90 6.88
CA CYS A 17 11.17 -12.52 6.53
C CYS A 17 10.32 -13.72 6.14
N VAL A 18 10.85 -14.61 5.27
CA VAL A 18 10.13 -15.82 4.86
C VAL A 18 9.81 -16.72 6.05
N ALA A 19 10.79 -16.99 6.91
CA ALA A 19 10.60 -17.83 8.09
C ALA A 19 9.57 -17.24 9.06
N GLY A 20 9.70 -15.95 9.39
CA GLY A 20 8.78 -15.27 10.30
C GLY A 20 7.36 -15.13 9.75
N LEU A 21 7.20 -14.88 8.45
CA LEU A 21 5.88 -14.80 7.81
C LEU A 21 5.19 -16.17 7.73
N ARG A 22 5.94 -17.27 7.56
CA ARG A 22 5.37 -18.62 7.64
C ARG A 22 4.81 -18.91 9.02
N GLU A 23 5.61 -18.66 10.06
CA GLU A 23 5.21 -18.84 11.44
C GLU A 23 3.97 -17.98 11.78
N ALA A 24 4.03 -16.68 11.47
CA ALA A 24 2.89 -15.78 11.66
C ALA A 24 1.66 -16.22 10.84
N GLY A 25 1.88 -16.78 9.65
CA GLY A 25 0.85 -17.33 8.78
C GLY A 25 0.10 -18.49 9.40
N ASP A 26 0.80 -19.41 10.08
CA ASP A 26 0.17 -20.54 10.78
C ASP A 26 -0.77 -20.04 11.88
N TYR A 27 -0.34 -19.04 12.67
CA TYR A 27 -1.18 -18.39 13.69
C TYR A 27 -2.38 -17.66 13.08
N ALA A 28 -2.17 -16.90 12.01
CA ALA A 28 -3.24 -16.17 11.33
C ALA A 28 -4.29 -17.14 10.75
N LYS A 29 -3.85 -18.23 10.13
CA LYS A 29 -4.72 -19.29 9.62
C LYS A 29 -5.54 -19.93 10.72
N ALA A 30 -4.93 -20.27 11.86
CA ALA A 30 -5.63 -20.84 13.01
C ALA A 30 -6.69 -19.88 13.58
N ALA A 31 -6.46 -18.57 13.47
CA ALA A 31 -7.40 -17.52 13.87
C ALA A 31 -8.42 -17.13 12.79
N GLY A 32 -8.33 -17.68 11.57
CA GLY A 32 -9.19 -17.29 10.44
C GLY A 32 -8.92 -15.88 9.90
N ILE A 33 -7.70 -15.38 10.06
CA ILE A 33 -7.27 -14.03 9.67
C ILE A 33 -6.28 -14.13 8.48
N LEU A 34 -6.28 -13.10 7.64
CA LEU A 34 -5.26 -12.87 6.62
C LEU A 34 -4.27 -11.81 7.10
N LEU A 35 -2.98 -12.05 6.90
CA LEU A 35 -1.93 -11.06 7.09
C LEU A 35 -1.50 -10.52 5.74
N ALA A 36 -1.66 -9.22 5.53
CA ALA A 36 -1.23 -8.56 4.32
C ALA A 36 0.16 -7.94 4.51
N VAL A 37 1.09 -8.24 3.62
CA VAL A 37 2.39 -7.55 3.57
C VAL A 37 2.28 -6.29 2.71
N GLU A 38 2.90 -5.21 3.17
CA GLU A 38 2.85 -3.90 2.50
C GLU A 38 4.24 -3.51 1.96
N PRO A 39 4.40 -3.32 0.64
CA PRO A 39 5.60 -2.71 0.08
C PRO A 39 5.62 -1.22 0.44
N LEU A 40 6.69 -0.80 1.12
CA LEU A 40 6.87 0.60 1.52
C LEU A 40 7.89 1.29 0.62
N ASN A 41 7.90 2.63 0.62
CA ASN A 41 8.87 3.38 -0.16
C ASN A 41 10.30 3.18 0.38
N ARG A 42 11.30 3.53 -0.44
CA ARG A 42 12.74 3.40 -0.15
C ARG A 42 13.22 4.19 1.07
N PHE A 43 12.41 5.09 1.63
CA PHE A 43 12.74 5.84 2.84
C PHE A 43 12.27 5.14 4.12
N GLU A 44 11.33 4.20 3.99
CA GLU A 44 10.67 3.49 5.10
C GLU A 44 11.06 2.01 5.18
N SER A 45 11.49 1.40 4.07
CA SER A 45 11.95 0.00 4.02
C SER A 45 13.13 -0.19 3.07
N ASP A 46 13.97 -1.20 3.36
CA ASP A 46 14.99 -1.73 2.44
C ASP A 46 14.80 -3.22 2.10
N VAL A 47 13.67 -3.80 2.51
CA VAL A 47 13.40 -5.22 2.30
C VAL A 47 12.52 -5.43 1.08
N MET A 48 11.43 -4.67 0.98
CA MET A 48 10.38 -4.86 -0.01
C MET A 48 9.74 -3.50 -0.32
N CYS A 49 10.02 -2.97 -1.52
CA CYS A 49 9.59 -1.64 -1.93
C CYS A 49 8.73 -1.60 -3.20
N THR A 50 8.68 -2.71 -3.94
CA THR A 50 7.86 -2.83 -5.15
C THR A 50 6.94 -4.03 -5.04
N THR A 51 5.86 -4.00 -5.80
CA THR A 51 4.90 -5.09 -5.93
C THR A 51 5.57 -6.34 -6.47
N GLN A 52 6.49 -6.21 -7.41
CA GLN A 52 7.27 -7.34 -7.93
C GLN A 52 8.05 -8.04 -6.81
N GLN A 53 8.74 -7.29 -5.95
CA GLN A 53 9.45 -7.86 -4.79
C GLN A 53 8.47 -8.49 -3.78
N ALA A 54 7.27 -7.93 -3.65
CA ALA A 54 6.23 -8.48 -2.80
C ALA A 54 5.72 -9.82 -3.30
N ILE A 55 5.49 -9.95 -4.61
CA ILE A 55 5.14 -11.23 -5.24
C ILE A 55 6.25 -12.26 -5.02
N GLU A 56 7.51 -11.90 -5.24
CA GLU A 56 8.63 -12.80 -4.97
C GLU A 56 8.71 -13.25 -3.50
N LEU A 57 8.36 -12.38 -2.55
CA LEU A 57 8.31 -12.72 -1.13
C LEU A 57 7.14 -13.66 -0.85
N LEU A 58 5.95 -13.35 -1.37
CA LEU A 58 4.74 -14.16 -1.21
C LEU A 58 4.92 -15.57 -1.80
N ASP A 59 5.57 -15.68 -2.96
CA ASP A 59 5.90 -16.97 -3.59
C ASP A 59 6.93 -17.75 -2.77
N ALA A 60 7.91 -17.08 -2.16
CA ALA A 60 8.87 -17.72 -1.27
C ALA A 60 8.25 -18.17 0.06
N VAL A 61 7.29 -17.40 0.57
CA VAL A 61 6.52 -17.75 1.79
C VAL A 61 5.60 -18.92 1.51
N ASP A 62 4.90 -18.92 0.37
CA ASP A 62 3.97 -19.97 -0.06
C ASP A 62 2.98 -20.37 1.05
N HIS A 63 2.24 -19.38 1.57
CA HIS A 63 1.30 -19.59 2.67
C HIS A 63 -0.03 -18.87 2.41
N PRO A 64 -1.19 -19.57 2.49
CA PRO A 64 -2.47 -19.01 2.06
C PRO A 64 -2.98 -17.86 2.93
N ALA A 65 -2.54 -17.77 4.18
CA ALA A 65 -2.90 -16.66 5.07
C ALA A 65 -2.02 -15.41 4.89
N ILE A 66 -0.94 -15.48 4.10
CA ILE A 66 -0.08 -14.34 3.82
C ILE A 66 -0.43 -13.80 2.44
N GLN A 67 -0.87 -12.55 2.39
CA GLN A 67 -1.44 -11.90 1.22
C GLN A 67 -0.81 -10.53 1.01
N LEU A 68 -1.27 -9.79 0.00
CA LEU A 68 -0.72 -8.49 -0.39
C LEU A 68 -1.65 -7.35 0.03
N MET A 69 -1.07 -6.26 0.50
CA MET A 69 -1.71 -4.95 0.47
C MET A 69 -0.87 -3.95 -0.31
N LEU A 70 -1.54 -2.99 -0.95
CA LEU A 70 -0.91 -1.96 -1.76
C LEU A 70 -1.38 -0.57 -1.30
N ASP A 71 -0.47 0.40 -1.33
CA ASP A 71 -0.74 1.80 -1.01
C ASP A 71 -0.23 2.69 -2.15
N THR A 72 -1.13 3.48 -2.72
CA THR A 72 -0.80 4.41 -3.81
C THR A 72 0.27 5.43 -3.45
N PHE A 73 0.44 5.83 -2.18
CA PHE A 73 1.52 6.74 -1.80
C PHE A 73 2.90 6.10 -1.98
N HIS A 74 3.07 4.86 -1.52
CA HIS A 74 4.31 4.11 -1.68
C HIS A 74 4.56 3.78 -3.15
N MET A 75 3.52 3.32 -3.85
CA MET A 75 3.60 2.98 -5.26
C MET A 75 3.97 4.19 -6.13
N HIS A 76 3.51 5.40 -5.79
CA HIS A 76 3.83 6.61 -6.54
C HIS A 76 5.34 6.93 -6.59
N MET A 77 6.11 6.45 -5.62
CA MET A 77 7.57 6.65 -5.57
C MET A 77 8.36 5.50 -6.19
N GLU A 78 7.84 4.28 -6.09
CA GLU A 78 8.61 3.06 -6.40
C GLU A 78 8.18 2.36 -7.68
N GLU A 79 6.91 2.47 -8.07
CA GLU A 79 6.39 1.80 -9.26
C GLU A 79 6.54 2.70 -10.50
N SER A 80 6.94 2.09 -11.62
CA SER A 80 6.93 2.77 -12.92
C SER A 80 5.50 3.04 -13.41
N SER A 81 4.56 2.18 -13.03
CA SER A 81 3.12 2.32 -13.28
C SER A 81 2.33 1.69 -12.14
N ILE A 82 1.57 2.50 -11.41
CA ILE A 82 0.71 2.02 -10.32
C ILE A 82 -0.33 1.02 -10.85
N ALA A 83 -0.88 1.26 -12.06
CA ALA A 83 -1.86 0.38 -12.66
C ALA A 83 -1.28 -1.02 -12.98
N GLU A 84 -0.09 -1.08 -13.59
CA GLU A 84 0.57 -2.36 -13.90
C GLU A 84 0.94 -3.12 -12.62
N ALA A 85 1.37 -2.40 -11.58
CA ALA A 85 1.66 -3.00 -10.28
C ALA A 85 0.39 -3.59 -9.63
N ILE A 86 -0.78 -2.93 -9.74
CA ILE A 86 -2.06 -3.51 -9.29
C ILE A 86 -2.41 -4.76 -10.10
N LEU A 87 -2.25 -4.73 -11.42
CA LEU A 87 -2.49 -5.88 -12.29
C LEU A 87 -1.60 -7.08 -11.92
N LEU A 88 -0.32 -6.82 -11.62
CA LEU A 88 0.63 -7.82 -11.13
C LEU A 88 0.23 -8.40 -9.76
N GLY A 89 -0.23 -7.55 -8.84
CA GLY A 89 -0.74 -7.98 -7.53
C GLY A 89 -1.96 -8.90 -7.64
N GLY A 90 -2.84 -8.63 -8.60
CA GLY A 90 -3.94 -9.51 -8.97
C GLY A 90 -4.82 -9.93 -7.80
N SER A 91 -5.17 -11.22 -7.75
CA SER A 91 -6.04 -11.79 -6.71
C SER A 91 -5.38 -11.89 -5.33
N ARG A 92 -4.09 -11.57 -5.20
CA ARG A 92 -3.39 -11.59 -3.89
C ARG A 92 -3.64 -10.32 -3.10
N ILE A 93 -4.14 -9.27 -3.74
CA ILE A 93 -4.47 -8.00 -3.08
C ILE A 93 -5.71 -8.24 -2.21
N VAL A 94 -5.56 -8.09 -0.90
CA VAL A 94 -6.66 -8.24 0.07
C VAL A 94 -7.01 -6.95 0.77
N HIS A 95 -6.11 -5.96 0.75
CA HIS A 95 -6.33 -4.61 1.30
C HIS A 95 -5.70 -3.57 0.38
N PHE A 96 -6.33 -2.42 0.23
CA PHE A 96 -5.80 -1.32 -0.59
C PHE A 96 -5.89 0.01 0.17
N GLN A 97 -4.80 0.75 0.23
CA GLN A 97 -4.81 2.11 0.74
C GLN A 97 -4.82 3.12 -0.42
N ALA A 98 -5.79 4.03 -0.38
CA ALA A 98 -5.95 5.09 -1.37
C ALA A 98 -5.43 6.42 -0.80
N ASN A 99 -4.11 6.58 -0.79
CA ASN A 99 -3.43 7.79 -0.35
C ASN A 99 -2.91 8.61 -1.54
N GLU A 100 -3.15 9.91 -1.52
CA GLU A 100 -2.61 10.81 -2.56
C GLU A 100 -1.07 10.87 -2.47
N ASN A 101 -0.40 11.25 -3.57
CA ASN A 101 1.06 11.26 -3.68
C ASN A 101 1.78 12.10 -2.62
N HIS A 102 1.10 13.09 -2.05
CA HIS A 102 1.59 13.94 -0.97
C HIS A 102 0.93 13.64 0.39
N ARG A 103 0.34 12.44 0.57
CA ARG A 103 -0.43 11.97 1.74
C ARG A 103 -1.55 12.93 2.18
N GLY A 104 -2.10 13.65 1.21
CA GLY A 104 -3.26 14.52 1.42
C GLY A 104 -4.54 13.83 0.96
N PHE A 105 -5.50 14.63 0.53
CA PHE A 105 -6.80 14.16 0.09
C PHE A 105 -6.73 13.58 -1.34
N PRO A 106 -7.19 12.34 -1.58
CA PRO A 106 -7.38 11.83 -2.93
C PRO A 106 -8.05 12.82 -3.88
N GLY A 107 -7.47 12.99 -5.07
CA GLY A 107 -7.95 13.91 -6.11
C GLY A 107 -7.40 15.33 -5.99
N THR A 108 -6.50 15.58 -5.03
CA THR A 108 -5.84 16.89 -4.87
C THR A 108 -4.37 16.89 -5.28
N GLY A 109 -3.84 15.74 -5.71
CA GLY A 109 -2.45 15.58 -6.12
C GLY A 109 -2.28 15.03 -7.53
N ALA A 110 -1.23 14.24 -7.72
CA ALA A 110 -0.79 13.77 -9.03
C ALA A 110 -1.11 12.29 -9.32
N THR A 111 -1.74 11.57 -8.39
CA THR A 111 -2.10 10.17 -8.62
C THR A 111 -3.17 10.04 -9.70
N ASP A 112 -2.92 9.20 -10.70
CA ASP A 112 -3.92 8.87 -11.73
C ASP A 112 -4.96 7.89 -11.19
N TRP A 113 -5.95 8.43 -10.49
CA TRP A 113 -7.05 7.67 -9.89
C TRP A 113 -7.92 6.93 -10.91
N VAL A 114 -7.99 7.41 -12.16
CA VAL A 114 -8.74 6.72 -13.23
C VAL A 114 -8.05 5.40 -13.56
N SER A 115 -6.74 5.41 -13.77
CA SER A 115 -5.97 4.20 -14.06
C SER A 115 -5.91 3.25 -12.87
N VAL A 116 -5.78 3.77 -11.64
CA VAL A 116 -5.81 2.96 -10.40
C VAL A 116 -7.14 2.22 -10.25
N CYS A 117 -8.27 2.93 -10.30
CA CYS A 117 -9.58 2.29 -10.12
C CYS A 117 -9.92 1.32 -11.25
N ARG A 118 -9.45 1.59 -12.48
CA ARG A 118 -9.55 0.65 -13.60
C ARG A 118 -8.76 -0.63 -13.34
N ALA A 119 -7.50 -0.54 -12.90
CA ALA A 119 -6.70 -1.71 -12.60
C ALA A 119 -7.31 -2.55 -11.46
N LEU A 120 -7.80 -1.91 -10.38
CA LEU A 120 -8.51 -2.59 -9.30
C LEU A 120 -9.76 -3.33 -9.81
N HIS A 121 -10.52 -2.71 -10.70
CA HIS A 121 -11.67 -3.34 -11.34
C HIS A 121 -11.24 -4.53 -12.22
N SER A 122 -10.19 -4.36 -13.03
CA SER A 122 -9.66 -5.40 -13.93
C SER A 122 -9.19 -6.65 -13.20
N VAL A 123 -8.59 -6.52 -12.01
CA VAL A 123 -8.21 -7.68 -11.17
C VAL A 123 -9.37 -8.22 -10.34
N GLY A 124 -10.58 -7.65 -10.47
CA GLY A 124 -11.76 -8.08 -9.73
C GLY A 124 -11.70 -7.77 -8.24
N TYR A 125 -10.94 -6.75 -7.82
CA TYR A 125 -10.80 -6.40 -6.41
C TYR A 125 -12.13 -5.92 -5.81
N LYS A 126 -12.54 -6.57 -4.71
CA LYS A 126 -13.76 -6.24 -3.95
C LYS A 126 -13.50 -6.08 -2.45
N GLY A 127 -12.23 -6.00 -2.05
CA GLY A 127 -11.82 -5.87 -0.67
C GLY A 127 -11.90 -4.43 -0.13
N PRO A 128 -11.51 -4.23 1.14
CA PRO A 128 -11.53 -2.92 1.80
C PRO A 128 -10.55 -1.92 1.16
N ILE A 129 -11.04 -0.69 0.97
CA ILE A 129 -10.22 0.46 0.59
C ILE A 129 -10.21 1.45 1.75
N SER A 130 -9.04 1.75 2.30
CA SER A 130 -8.86 2.71 3.39
C SER A 130 -8.20 4.00 2.90
N LEU A 131 -8.53 5.12 3.54
CA LEU A 131 -7.73 6.33 3.52
C LEU A 131 -6.84 6.30 4.76
N GLU A 132 -5.58 6.68 4.63
CA GLU A 132 -4.61 6.77 5.74
C GLU A 132 -4.13 8.22 5.92
N PRO A 133 -5.00 9.12 6.41
CA PRO A 133 -4.57 10.48 6.72
C PRO A 133 -3.70 10.45 7.98
N PHE A 134 -2.47 10.91 7.85
CA PHE A 134 -1.63 11.16 9.02
C PHE A 134 -2.10 12.46 9.69
N ARG A 135 -2.06 12.51 11.02
CA ARG A 135 -2.36 13.73 11.78
C ARG A 135 -1.29 13.94 12.84
N ARG A 136 -0.85 15.18 12.97
CA ARG A 136 0.00 15.64 14.06
C ARG A 136 -0.62 16.89 14.66
N THR A 137 -0.53 17.04 15.98
CA THR A 137 -1.10 18.16 16.74
C THR A 137 -0.06 19.24 17.10
N ASP A 138 1.15 19.14 16.54
CA ASP A 138 2.26 20.05 16.81
C ASP A 138 2.95 20.50 15.51
N ASP A 139 3.65 21.64 15.56
CA ASP A 139 4.39 22.26 14.44
C ASP A 139 5.90 22.02 14.49
N ARG A 140 6.36 20.99 15.22
CA ARG A 140 7.81 20.79 15.41
C ARG A 140 8.52 20.53 14.08
N PHE A 141 9.65 21.20 13.90
CA PHE A 141 10.60 20.90 12.83
C PHE A 141 11.33 19.57 13.13
N GLY A 142 11.71 18.82 12.09
CA GLY A 142 12.55 17.63 12.23
C GLY A 142 11.89 16.38 12.85
N VAL A 143 10.56 16.20 12.69
CA VAL A 143 9.90 14.96 13.11
C VAL A 143 10.30 13.71 12.32
N PRO A 144 10.24 12.52 12.94
CA PRO A 144 10.68 11.27 12.33
C PRO A 144 9.71 10.70 11.26
N PHE A 145 8.57 11.35 11.03
CA PHE A 145 7.62 11.01 9.95
C PHE A 145 7.56 12.15 8.95
N ALA A 146 7.49 11.83 7.65
CA ALA A 146 7.44 12.79 6.54
C ALA A 146 6.14 13.62 6.46
N GLN A 147 5.49 13.88 7.59
CA GLN A 147 4.34 14.77 7.70
C GLN A 147 4.79 16.13 8.26
N TRP A 148 5.29 16.97 7.35
CA TRP A 148 5.77 18.32 7.68
C TRP A 148 4.66 19.39 7.73
N ARG A 149 3.44 19.02 7.32
CA ARG A 149 2.27 19.89 7.27
C ARG A 149 1.18 19.31 8.17
N PRO A 150 1.10 19.72 9.44
CA PRO A 150 0.02 19.30 10.32
C PRO A 150 -1.30 19.97 9.90
N PRO A 151 -2.44 19.31 10.11
CA PRO A 151 -3.73 19.96 9.92
C PRO A 151 -3.98 20.97 11.04
N HIS A 152 -4.42 22.17 10.66
CA HIS A 152 -4.82 23.24 11.60
C HIS A 152 -6.34 23.46 11.65
N GLU A 153 -7.09 22.62 10.95
CA GLU A 153 -8.54 22.70 10.80
C GLU A 153 -9.18 21.31 10.91
N ASP A 154 -10.49 21.28 11.12
CA ASP A 154 -11.24 20.03 11.03
C ASP A 154 -11.33 19.56 9.57
N GLU A 155 -10.63 18.47 9.25
CA GLU A 155 -10.59 17.88 7.92
C GLU A 155 -11.74 16.90 7.63
N SER A 156 -12.69 16.70 8.55
CA SER A 156 -13.75 15.68 8.43
C SER A 156 -14.54 15.76 7.11
N ASN A 157 -14.88 16.97 6.68
CA ASN A 157 -15.58 17.19 5.41
C ASN A 157 -14.71 16.83 4.20
N ARG A 158 -13.41 17.13 4.25
CA ARG A 158 -12.46 16.85 3.16
C ARG A 158 -12.15 15.35 3.06
N LEU A 159 -12.06 14.65 4.19
CA LEU A 159 -11.94 13.19 4.24
C LEU A 159 -13.20 12.50 3.72
N SER A 160 -14.38 13.01 4.08
CA SER A 160 -15.66 12.51 3.56
C SER A 160 -15.75 12.69 2.04
N ALA A 161 -15.34 13.84 1.53
CA ALA A 161 -15.25 14.11 0.10
C ALA A 161 -14.24 13.19 -0.61
N SER A 162 -13.10 12.89 0.02
CA SER A 162 -12.10 11.95 -0.52
C SER A 162 -12.65 10.53 -0.64
N SER A 163 -13.39 10.06 0.37
CA SER A 163 -14.06 8.76 0.30
C SER A 163 -15.10 8.72 -0.81
N ALA A 164 -15.90 9.79 -0.95
CA ALA A 164 -16.87 9.91 -2.04
C ALA A 164 -16.19 9.93 -3.42
N PHE A 165 -15.07 10.65 -3.56
CA PHE A 165 -14.28 10.71 -4.78
C PHE A 165 -13.80 9.32 -5.25
N ILE A 166 -13.24 8.51 -4.34
CA ILE A 166 -12.80 7.14 -4.65
C ILE A 166 -14.00 6.26 -5.04
N LYS A 167 -15.11 6.33 -4.28
CA LYS A 167 -16.34 5.59 -4.60
C LYS A 167 -16.85 5.93 -5.99
N SER A 168 -16.90 7.22 -6.35
CA SER A 168 -17.34 7.66 -7.67
C SER A 168 -16.45 7.11 -8.79
N HIS A 169 -15.12 7.06 -8.62
CA HIS A 169 -14.22 6.48 -9.61
C HIS A 169 -14.43 4.98 -9.81
N LEU A 170 -14.63 4.24 -8.72
CA LEU A 170 -14.95 2.81 -8.78
C LEU A 170 -16.29 2.59 -9.50
N THR A 171 -17.34 3.34 -9.13
CA THR A 171 -18.66 3.25 -9.78
C THR A 171 -18.58 3.57 -11.28
N LEU A 172 -17.92 4.67 -11.67
CA LEU A 172 -17.79 5.06 -13.07
C LEU A 172 -17.01 4.03 -13.90
N THR A 173 -16.06 3.33 -13.28
CA THR A 173 -15.31 2.25 -13.94
C THR A 173 -16.23 1.08 -14.30
N GLU A 174 -17.23 0.77 -13.48
CA GLU A 174 -18.19 -0.32 -13.77
C GLU A 174 -19.12 -0.01 -14.95
N TYR A 175 -19.38 1.27 -15.25
CA TYR A 175 -20.28 1.71 -16.32
C TYR A 175 -19.60 2.01 -17.66
N ARG A 176 -18.29 2.28 -17.66
CA ARG A 176 -17.52 2.49 -18.91
C ARG A 176 -17.15 1.14 -19.52
N ARG A 177 -18.14 0.48 -20.13
CA ARG A 177 -17.95 -0.67 -21.03
C ARG A 177 -17.72 -0.22 -22.46
#